data_AF-A0A8S3K0M3-F1
#
_entry.id   AF-A0A8S3K0M3-F1
#
_cell.length_a   1.000
_cell.length_b   1.000
_cell.length_c   1.000
_cell.angle_alpha   90.00
_cell.angle_beta   90.00
_cell.angle_gamma   90.00
#
_symmetry.space_group_name_H-M   'P 1'
#
loop_
_entity.id
_entity.type
_entity.pdbx_description
1 polymer ?
#
loop_
_entity_poly.entity_id
_entity_poly.type
_entity_poly.pdbx_seq_one_letter_code
_entity_poly.pdbx_strand_id
1 'polypeptide(L)'
;MRCINANFQHVNLHKANFVCANARETIFMNANLLSTAKFVGSNLCMVTFMDTDISIDQLHSAVSIQDAKLPSGMLGTASSLLIHGNSDCKQSVENIWKLSDSESIITVPSNNDKFH
;
A
#
# COMPACT_ATOMS: atom_id res chain seq x y z
N MET A 1 -12.67 6.39 4.44
CA MET A 1 -11.76 7.33 5.15
C MET A 1 -10.86 8.00 4.12
N ARG A 2 -10.48 9.27 4.30
CA ARG A 2 -9.53 9.98 3.42
C ARG A 2 -8.38 10.50 4.27
N CYS A 3 -7.17 10.00 4.03
CA CYS A 3 -5.95 10.36 4.77
C CYS A 3 -4.80 10.63 3.79
N ILE A 4 -5.11 11.26 2.67
CA ILE A 4 -4.15 11.59 1.61
C ILE A 4 -3.06 12.50 2.16
N ASN A 5 -1.79 12.23 1.82
CA ASN A 5 -0.61 12.95 2.31
C ASN A 5 -0.47 12.96 3.85
N ALA A 6 -1.14 12.05 4.57
CA ALA A 6 -0.99 11.96 6.01
C ALA A 6 0.38 11.38 6.39
N ASN A 7 0.87 11.76 7.57
CA ASN A 7 2.08 11.21 8.16
C ASN A 7 1.73 10.44 9.43
N PHE A 8 1.92 9.12 9.38
CA PHE A 8 1.78 8.17 10.48
C PHE A 8 3.11 7.54 10.86
N GLN A 9 4.23 8.20 10.59
CA GLN A 9 5.55 7.70 10.94
C GLN A 9 5.65 7.43 12.45
N HIS A 10 6.17 6.27 12.82
CA HIS A 10 6.28 5.80 14.22
C HIS A 10 4.94 5.63 14.98
N VAL A 11 3.79 5.70 14.32
CA VAL A 11 2.49 5.55 14.98
C VAL A 11 2.17 4.06 15.21
N ASN A 12 1.57 3.75 16.36
CA ASN A 12 0.98 2.44 16.58
C ASN A 12 -0.40 2.35 15.91
N LEU A 13 -0.47 1.62 14.80
CA LEU A 13 -1.67 1.39 14.01
C LEU A 13 -2.13 -0.06 14.10
N HIS A 14 -1.78 -0.76 15.19
CA HIS A 14 -2.27 -2.10 15.45
C HIS A 14 -3.80 -2.14 15.39
N LYS A 15 -4.36 -3.00 14.53
CA LYS A 15 -5.81 -3.13 14.23
C LYS A 15 -6.46 -1.92 13.55
N ALA A 16 -5.70 -0.97 13.02
CA ALA A 16 -6.26 0.13 12.27
C ALA A 16 -7.03 -0.38 11.03
N ASN A 17 -8.16 0.26 10.75
CA ASN A 17 -9.05 -0.12 9.67
C ASN A 17 -8.97 0.92 8.53
N PHE A 18 -8.24 0.57 7.48
CA PHE A 18 -8.12 1.35 6.25
C PHE A 18 -8.97 0.76 5.10
N VAL A 19 -9.99 -0.05 5.41
CA VAL A 19 -10.87 -0.62 4.39
C VAL A 19 -11.53 0.52 3.59
N CYS A 20 -11.37 0.45 2.26
CA CYS A 20 -11.83 1.46 1.30
C CYS A 20 -11.30 2.87 1.60
N ALA A 21 -10.16 2.99 2.29
CA ALA A 21 -9.53 4.27 2.55
C ALA A 21 -8.79 4.77 1.33
N ASN A 22 -8.86 6.08 1.11
CA ASN A 22 -7.96 6.77 0.21
C ASN A 22 -6.75 7.26 1.02
N ALA A 23 -5.66 6.50 0.93
CA ALA A 23 -4.41 6.71 1.65
C ALA A 23 -3.25 6.98 0.68
N ARG A 24 -3.54 7.51 -0.51
CA ARG A 24 -2.53 7.92 -1.48
C ARG A 24 -1.51 8.86 -0.83
N GLU A 25 -0.23 8.66 -1.16
CA GLU A 25 0.89 9.47 -0.66
C GLU A 25 1.04 9.49 0.88
N THR A 26 0.43 8.54 1.59
CA THR A 26 0.54 8.45 3.05
C THR A 26 1.90 7.86 3.44
N ILE A 27 2.48 8.37 4.54
CA ILE A 27 3.72 7.87 5.11
C ILE A 27 3.39 7.00 6.33
N PHE A 28 3.67 5.71 6.23
CA PHE A 28 3.58 4.74 7.34
C PHE A 28 4.97 4.29 7.83
N MET A 29 6.05 4.98 7.47
CA MET A 29 7.41 4.55 7.80
C MET A 29 7.58 4.27 9.30
N ASN A 30 8.18 3.13 9.66
CA ASN A 30 8.33 2.71 11.07
C ASN A 30 7.01 2.62 11.88
N ALA A 31 5.84 2.63 11.23
CA ALA A 31 4.57 2.41 11.90
C ALA A 31 4.39 0.92 12.26
N ASN A 32 3.72 0.66 13.37
CA ASN A 32 3.34 -0.69 13.75
C ASN A 32 2.01 -1.04 13.05
N LEU A 33 2.10 -1.81 11.97
CA LEU A 33 1.04 -2.28 11.08
C LEU A 33 0.98 -3.82 11.08
N LEU A 34 0.82 -4.40 12.27
CA LEU A 34 0.65 -5.84 12.47
C LEU A 34 -0.40 -6.46 11.54
N SER A 35 -0.33 -7.79 11.37
CA SER A 35 -1.18 -8.63 10.48
C SER A 35 -2.69 -8.35 10.53
N THR A 36 -3.17 -7.73 11.60
CA THR A 36 -4.57 -7.33 11.80
C THR A 36 -4.99 -6.02 11.13
N ALA A 37 -4.06 -5.17 10.66
CA ALA A 37 -4.38 -3.96 9.94
C ALA A 37 -5.01 -4.32 8.58
N LYS A 38 -6.06 -3.59 8.19
CA LYS A 38 -6.87 -3.94 7.01
C LYS A 38 -6.80 -2.86 5.93
N PHE A 39 -6.46 -3.27 4.70
CA PHE A 39 -6.33 -2.39 3.54
C PHE A 39 -7.22 -2.78 2.34
N VAL A 40 -8.22 -3.64 2.57
CA VAL A 40 -9.15 -4.10 1.53
C VAL A 40 -9.82 -2.92 0.82
N GLY A 41 -9.73 -2.86 -0.50
CA GLY A 41 -10.31 -1.80 -1.32
C GLY A 41 -9.63 -0.43 -1.17
N SER A 42 -8.48 -0.34 -0.49
CA SER A 42 -7.80 0.93 -0.26
C SER A 42 -6.95 1.37 -1.45
N ASN A 43 -6.88 2.68 -1.69
CA ASN A 43 -5.95 3.26 -2.65
C ASN A 43 -4.65 3.61 -1.92
N LEU A 44 -3.59 2.86 -2.25
CA LEU A 44 -2.26 2.97 -1.66
C LEU A 44 -1.22 3.43 -2.68
N CYS A 45 -1.66 4.12 -3.74
CA CYS A 45 -0.78 4.73 -4.70
C CYS A 45 0.25 5.65 -3.99
N MET A 46 1.53 5.51 -4.32
CA MET A 46 2.64 6.30 -3.77
C MET A 46 2.77 6.26 -2.24
N VAL A 47 2.20 5.25 -1.58
CA VAL A 47 2.31 5.10 -0.12
C VAL A 47 3.73 4.65 0.27
N THR A 48 4.17 4.97 1.48
CA THR A 48 5.46 4.49 2.01
C THR A 48 5.26 3.59 3.23
N PHE A 49 5.61 2.30 3.10
CA PHE A 49 5.60 1.27 4.14
C PHE A 49 7.02 0.83 4.58
N MET A 50 8.06 1.63 4.33
CA MET A 50 9.43 1.29 4.72
C MET A 50 9.54 1.06 6.24
N ASP A 51 10.29 0.04 6.64
CA ASP A 51 10.48 -0.34 8.05
C ASP A 51 9.17 -0.64 8.81
N THR A 52 8.14 -1.14 8.11
CA THR A 52 6.90 -1.64 8.73
C THR A 52 6.84 -3.17 8.68
N ASP A 53 5.94 -3.73 9.48
CA ASP A 53 5.67 -5.17 9.58
C ASP A 53 4.52 -5.64 8.66
N ILE A 54 4.11 -4.82 7.69
CA ILE A 54 3.04 -5.16 6.75
C ILE A 54 3.48 -6.28 5.79
N SER A 55 2.60 -7.27 5.56
CA SER A 55 2.84 -8.31 4.56
C SER A 55 2.23 -7.96 3.20
N ILE A 56 2.78 -8.56 2.14
CA ILE A 56 2.22 -8.47 0.80
C ILE A 56 0.77 -8.98 0.77
N ASP A 57 0.44 -10.04 1.52
CA ASP A 57 -0.92 -10.58 1.62
C ASP A 57 -1.94 -9.54 2.13
N GLN A 58 -1.53 -8.65 3.04
CA GLN A 58 -2.39 -7.56 3.53
C GLN A 58 -2.69 -6.51 2.45
N LEU A 59 -1.85 -6.45 1.41
CA LEU A 59 -1.94 -5.51 0.29
C LEU A 59 -2.62 -6.12 -0.95
N HIS A 60 -2.75 -7.44 -1.06
CA HIS A 60 -3.37 -8.13 -2.21
C HIS A 60 -4.79 -7.66 -2.54
N SER A 61 -5.51 -7.19 -1.53
CA SER A 61 -6.89 -6.70 -1.68
C SER A 61 -6.99 -5.18 -1.84
N ALA A 62 -5.87 -4.45 -1.92
CA ALA A 62 -5.87 -3.03 -2.21
C ALA A 62 -6.25 -2.78 -3.68
N VAL A 63 -6.95 -1.67 -3.95
CA VAL A 63 -7.30 -1.33 -5.34
C VAL A 63 -6.11 -0.86 -6.15
N SER A 64 -5.09 -0.29 -5.48
CA SER A 64 -3.86 0.19 -6.10
C SER A 64 -2.72 0.14 -5.09
N ILE A 65 -1.55 -0.30 -5.54
CA ILE A 65 -0.26 -0.12 -4.85
C ILE A 65 0.77 0.51 -5.79
N GLN A 66 0.33 1.20 -6.84
CA GLN A 66 1.22 1.80 -7.84
C GLN A 66 2.19 2.78 -7.17
N ASP A 67 3.48 2.61 -7.44
CA ASP A 67 4.58 3.38 -6.85
C ASP A 67 4.66 3.31 -5.31
N ALA A 68 3.98 2.33 -4.69
CA ALA A 68 4.10 2.09 -3.27
C ALA A 68 5.51 1.59 -2.93
N LYS A 69 6.12 2.13 -1.88
CA LYS A 69 7.38 1.64 -1.32
C LYS A 69 7.08 0.61 -0.24
N LEU A 70 7.39 -0.66 -0.50
CA LEU A 70 7.12 -1.78 0.42
C LEU A 70 8.29 -1.98 1.40
N PRO A 71 8.09 -2.72 2.52
CA PRO A 71 9.12 -2.91 3.55
C PRO A 71 10.46 -3.47 3.05
N SER A 72 10.43 -4.33 2.03
CA SER A 72 11.61 -4.94 1.40
C SER A 72 12.35 -4.01 0.42
N GLY A 73 11.93 -2.74 0.32
CA GLY A 73 12.40 -1.81 -0.71
C GLY A 73 11.72 -2.01 -2.07
N MET A 74 10.90 -3.05 -2.24
CA MET A 74 10.16 -3.32 -3.48
C MET A 74 9.22 -2.17 -3.85
N LEU A 75 9.00 -1.99 -5.15
CA LEU A 75 8.02 -1.06 -5.68
C LEU A 75 6.77 -1.81 -6.12
N GLY A 76 5.62 -1.39 -5.59
CA GLY A 76 4.33 -1.83 -6.10
C GLY A 76 4.08 -1.25 -7.48
N THR A 77 3.76 -2.09 -8.45
CA THR A 77 3.54 -1.70 -9.85
C THR A 77 2.11 -1.91 -10.31
N ALA A 78 1.29 -2.51 -9.45
CA ALA A 78 -0.11 -2.69 -9.76
C ALA A 78 -0.84 -1.36 -9.89
N SER A 79 -1.09 -1.04 -11.15
CA SER A 79 -1.89 0.09 -11.59
C SER A 79 -3.36 -0.27 -11.46
N SER A 80 -4.10 0.62 -10.81
CA SER A 80 -5.56 0.51 -10.77
C SER A 80 -6.15 1.25 -11.96
N LEU A 81 -7.26 0.76 -12.49
CA LEU A 81 -8.13 1.47 -13.45
C LEU A 81 -8.70 2.81 -12.91
N LEU A 82 -8.32 3.24 -11.70
CA LEU A 82 -8.73 4.50 -11.09
C LEU A 82 -7.91 5.68 -11.63
N ILE A 83 -8.30 6.20 -12.79
CA ILE A 83 -7.70 7.38 -13.44
C ILE A 83 -7.89 8.67 -12.60
N HIS A 84 -8.75 8.67 -11.59
CA HIS A 84 -9.10 9.86 -10.79
C HIS A 84 -8.97 9.69 -9.26
N GLY A 85 -8.25 8.68 -8.80
CA GLY A 85 -7.65 8.71 -7.45
C GLY A 85 -8.60 8.62 -6.25
N ASN A 86 -9.85 8.15 -6.37
CA ASN A 86 -10.74 7.93 -5.23
C ASN A 86 -11.01 6.43 -4.99
N SER A 87 -10.77 5.99 -3.75
CA SER A 87 -11.30 4.73 -3.23
C SER A 87 -12.78 4.93 -2.90
N ASP A 88 -13.68 4.31 -3.66
CA ASP A 88 -15.11 4.31 -3.34
C ASP A 88 -15.57 2.87 -3.03
N CYS A 89 -15.99 2.63 -1.79
CA CYS A 89 -16.53 1.34 -1.36
C CYS A 89 -17.80 0.93 -2.13
N LYS A 90 -18.50 1.87 -2.76
CA LYS A 90 -19.70 1.62 -3.57
C LYS A 90 -19.39 1.24 -5.02
N GLN A 91 -18.23 1.62 -5.55
CA GLN A 91 -17.71 1.10 -6.82
C GLN A 91 -16.89 -0.19 -6.62
N SER A 92 -16.66 -0.57 -5.36
CA SER A 92 -15.86 -1.74 -4.98
C SER A 92 -16.60 -3.08 -5.01
N VAL A 93 -17.91 -3.08 -5.34
CA VAL A 93 -18.77 -4.27 -5.30
C VAL A 93 -18.77 -5.11 -6.59
N GLU A 94 -18.16 -4.63 -7.67
CA GLU A 94 -17.96 -5.43 -8.88
C GLU A 94 -16.49 -5.90 -8.99
N ASN A 95 -16.16 -6.97 -8.24
CA ASN A 95 -15.15 -8.02 -8.47
C ASN A 95 -13.89 -7.81 -9.37
N ILE A 96 -13.29 -6.61 -9.48
CA ILE A 96 -12.14 -6.37 -10.39
C ILE A 96 -10.83 -6.01 -9.65
N TRP A 97 -10.83 -5.95 -8.31
CA TRP A 97 -9.73 -5.33 -7.55
C TRP A 97 -8.61 -6.25 -7.06
N LYS A 98 -8.56 -7.52 -7.49
CA LYS A 98 -7.46 -8.38 -7.08
C LYS A 98 -6.21 -8.01 -7.87
N LEU A 99 -5.15 -7.66 -7.16
CA LEU A 99 -3.81 -7.63 -7.74
C LEU A 99 -3.55 -9.00 -8.39
N SER A 100 -3.32 -9.01 -9.71
CA SER A 100 -2.87 -10.24 -10.40
C SER A 100 -1.48 -10.55 -9.88
N ASP A 101 -1.32 -11.74 -9.26
CA ASP A 101 -0.16 -12.14 -8.46
C ASP A 101 1.19 -12.06 -9.22
N SER A 102 1.17 -12.04 -10.55
CA SER A 102 2.37 -12.26 -11.38
C SER A 102 3.13 -10.99 -11.80
N GLU A 103 2.53 -9.80 -11.73
CA GLU A 103 3.12 -8.55 -12.31
C GLU A 103 3.04 -7.32 -11.39
N SER A 104 2.51 -7.51 -10.18
CA SER A 104 2.08 -6.40 -9.30
C SER A 104 3.19 -5.82 -8.42
N ILE A 105 4.32 -6.51 -8.28
CA ILE A 105 5.41 -6.12 -7.39
C ILE A 105 6.74 -6.40 -8.08
N ILE A 106 7.61 -5.39 -8.16
CA ILE A 106 8.96 -5.53 -8.69
C ILE A 106 9.96 -5.32 -7.55
N THR A 107 10.92 -6.25 -7.43
CA THR A 107 12.09 -6.05 -6.58
C THR A 107 13.04 -5.08 -7.28
N VAL A 108 13.18 -3.88 -6.73
CA VAL A 108 14.33 -3.04 -7.08
C VAL A 108 15.57 -3.64 -6.41
N PRO A 109 16.66 -3.90 -7.14
CA PRO A 109 17.91 -4.32 -6.53
C PRO A 109 18.32 -3.30 -5.46
N SER A 110 18.56 -3.75 -4.24
CA SER A 110 19.22 -2.94 -3.23
C SER A 110 20.60 -2.60 -3.77
N ASN A 111 20.79 -1.38 -4.26
CA ASN A 111 22.11 -0.84 -4.58
C ASN A 111 22.89 -0.65 -3.27
N ASN A 112 23.36 -1.75 -2.72
CA ASN A 112 24.39 -1.81 -1.68
C ASN A 112 25.77 -2.10 -2.26
N ASP A 113 25.95 -1.96 -3.57
CA ASP A 113 27.28 -1.87 -4.18
C ASP A 113 27.85 -0.48 -3.89
N LYS A 114 28.34 -0.35 -2.65
CA LYS A 114 29.36 0.63 -2.32
C LYS A 114 30.52 0.41 -3.28
N PHE A 115 30.86 1.46 -4.02
CA PHE A 115 32.17 1.65 -4.61
C PHE A 115 33.26 1.19 -3.63
N HIS A 116 33.99 0.14 -4.00
CA HIS A 116 35.32 -0.19 -3.50
C HIS A 116 36.29 -0.12 -4.68
#